data_AF-A0A6G3WJU4-F1
#
_entry.id   AF-A0A6G3WJU4-F1
#
_cell.length_a   1.000
_cell.length_b   1.000
_cell.length_c   1.000
_cell.angle_alpha   90.00
_cell.angle_beta   90.00
_cell.angle_gamma   90.00
#
_symmetry.space_group_name_H-M   'P 1'
#
loop_
_entity.id
_entity.type
_entity.pdbx_description
1 polymer ?
#
loop_
_entity_poly.entity_id
_entity_poly.type
_entity_poly.pdbx_seq_one_letter_code
_entity_poly.pdbx_strand_id
1 'polypeptide(L)'
;RSQGRTLKDVAEAARISMPYLSEVERGLKEASSEVLAAAAQALGLNLADVLALAGERLVSLAAARSRQRTPGSSAVGGHRSVRSTGPAGPVGSVGPGSPVGSVGVMRPSGP
;
A
#
# COMPACT_ATOMS: atom_id res chain seq x y z
N ARG A 1 9.37 -14.34 -21.27
CA ARG A 1 10.22 -15.24 -22.08
C ARG A 1 10.33 -14.66 -23.48
N SER A 2 11.40 -13.89 -23.76
CA SER A 2 11.58 -13.15 -25.03
C SER A 2 12.89 -13.49 -25.75
N GLN A 3 13.86 -14.10 -25.05
CA GLN A 3 15.20 -14.41 -25.59
C GLN A 3 15.31 -15.78 -26.28
N GLY A 4 14.21 -16.54 -26.44
CA GLY A 4 14.24 -17.89 -27.04
C GLY A 4 15.04 -18.94 -26.24
N ARG A 5 15.58 -18.60 -25.06
CA ARG A 5 16.32 -19.50 -24.19
C ARG A 5 15.40 -20.33 -23.31
N THR A 6 15.77 -21.58 -23.10
CA THR A 6 15.11 -22.46 -22.12
C THR A 6 15.65 -22.20 -20.72
N LEU A 7 14.91 -22.63 -19.70
CA LEU A 7 15.37 -22.56 -18.30
C LEU A 7 16.67 -23.35 -18.08
N LYS A 8 16.83 -24.46 -18.82
CA LYS A 8 18.04 -25.29 -18.77
C LYS A 8 19.26 -24.51 -19.26
N ASP A 9 19.13 -23.79 -20.37
CA ASP A 9 20.24 -22.99 -20.95
C ASP A 9 20.71 -21.90 -19.98
N VAL A 10 19.76 -21.25 -19.30
CA VAL A 10 20.08 -20.21 -18.30
C VAL A 10 20.75 -20.82 -17.07
N ALA A 11 20.24 -21.95 -16.58
CA ALA A 11 20.82 -22.65 -15.42
C ALA A 11 22.26 -23.09 -15.69
N GLU A 12 22.51 -23.64 -16.88
CA GLU A 12 23.85 -24.07 -17.32
C GLU A 12 24.81 -22.87 -17.42
N ALA A 13 24.41 -21.78 -18.07
CA ALA A 13 25.22 -20.57 -18.17
C ALA A 13 25.50 -19.91 -16.82
N ALA A 14 24.55 -19.94 -15.88
CA ALA A 14 24.71 -19.41 -14.53
C ALA A 14 25.45 -20.37 -13.58
N ARG A 15 25.80 -21.58 -14.02
CA ARG A 15 26.39 -22.66 -13.22
C ARG A 15 25.61 -22.97 -11.94
N ILE A 16 24.29 -23.01 -12.05
CA ILE A 16 23.37 -23.44 -10.98
C ILE A 16 22.50 -24.60 -11.47
N SER A 17 21.94 -25.37 -10.54
CA SER A 17 21.11 -26.50 -10.95
C SER A 17 19.76 -26.02 -11.53
N MET A 18 19.32 -26.67 -12.61
CA MET A 18 18.00 -26.39 -13.21
C MET A 18 16.85 -26.56 -12.22
N PRO A 19 16.81 -27.60 -11.35
CA PRO A 19 15.78 -27.72 -10.32
C PRO A 19 15.73 -26.50 -9.38
N TYR A 20 16.88 -26.02 -8.91
CA TYR A 20 16.95 -24.87 -8.04
C TYR A 20 16.47 -23.59 -8.73
N LEU A 21 16.92 -23.31 -9.96
CA LEU A 21 16.43 -22.16 -10.72
C LEU A 21 14.92 -22.23 -10.98
N SER A 22 14.38 -23.44 -11.14
CA SER A 22 12.95 -23.67 -11.31
C SER A 22 12.15 -23.38 -10.03
N GLU A 23 12.69 -23.68 -8.85
CA GLU A 23 12.08 -23.29 -7.58
C GLU A 23 12.10 -21.76 -7.40
N VAL A 24 13.19 -21.10 -7.79
CA VAL A 24 13.31 -19.64 -7.76
C VAL A 24 12.30 -18.96 -8.71
N GLU A 25 12.11 -19.44 -9.95
CA GLU A 25 11.13 -18.87 -10.90
C GLU A 25 9.69 -18.92 -10.36
N ARG A 26 9.40 -19.92 -9.52
CA ARG A 26 8.09 -20.08 -8.85
C ARG A 26 7.97 -19.33 -7.52
N GLY A 27 9.03 -18.65 -7.08
CA GLY A 27 9.06 -17.97 -5.78
C GLY A 27 9.10 -18.91 -4.58
N LEU A 28 9.56 -20.16 -4.77
CA LEU A 28 9.65 -21.15 -3.69
C LEU A 28 10.98 -21.07 -2.92
N LYS A 29 12.00 -20.44 -3.53
CA LYS A 29 13.31 -20.21 -2.92
C LYS A 29 13.79 -18.80 -3.20
N GLU A 30 14.43 -18.23 -2.20
CA GLU A 30 15.19 -16.99 -2.31
C GLU A 30 16.57 -17.30 -2.92
N ALA A 31 16.98 -16.48 -3.87
CA ALA A 31 18.32 -16.55 -4.45
C ALA A 31 19.28 -15.65 -3.68
N SER A 32 20.52 -16.11 -3.45
CA SER A 32 21.56 -15.22 -2.92
C SER A 32 21.90 -14.12 -3.93
N SER A 33 22.53 -13.05 -3.44
CA SER A 33 23.00 -11.95 -4.31
C SER A 33 23.97 -12.43 -5.40
N GLU A 34 24.83 -13.41 -5.09
CA GLU A 34 25.77 -14.02 -6.03
C GLU A 34 25.02 -14.84 -7.11
N VAL A 35 23.99 -15.60 -6.71
CA VAL A 35 23.15 -16.36 -7.65
C VAL A 35 22.38 -15.41 -8.56
N LEU A 36 21.80 -14.34 -8.01
CA LEU A 36 21.11 -13.32 -8.81
C LEU A 36 22.05 -12.67 -9.81
N ALA A 37 23.27 -12.33 -9.41
CA ALA A 37 24.28 -11.78 -10.31
C ALA A 37 24.68 -12.78 -11.41
N ALA A 38 24.86 -14.06 -11.07
CA ALA A 38 25.16 -15.11 -12.04
C ALA A 38 24.01 -15.32 -13.06
N ALA A 39 22.76 -15.34 -12.58
CA ALA A 39 21.57 -15.45 -13.42
C ALA A 39 21.39 -14.22 -14.33
N ALA A 40 21.65 -13.01 -13.83
CA ALA A 40 21.63 -11.78 -14.62
C ALA A 40 22.65 -11.85 -15.77
N GLN A 41 23.90 -12.22 -15.46
CA GLN A 41 24.95 -12.38 -16.47
C GLN A 41 24.59 -13.47 -17.50
N ALA A 42 24.05 -14.60 -17.05
CA ALA A 42 23.56 -15.65 -17.93
C ALA A 42 22.43 -15.20 -18.86
N LEU A 43 21.69 -14.14 -18.51
CA LEU A 43 20.68 -13.51 -19.36
C LEU A 43 21.23 -12.35 -20.22
N GLY A 44 22.54 -12.06 -20.13
CA GLY A 44 23.17 -10.95 -20.83
C GLY A 44 22.87 -9.58 -20.21
N LEU A 45 22.54 -9.54 -18.92
CA LEU A 45 22.21 -8.34 -18.17
C LEU A 45 23.23 -8.13 -17.05
N ASN A 46 23.38 -6.89 -16.60
CA ASN A 46 24.02 -6.62 -15.32
C ASN A 46 22.95 -6.65 -14.20
N LEU A 47 23.39 -6.73 -12.94
CA LEU A 47 22.46 -6.81 -11.79
C LEU A 47 21.60 -5.54 -11.65
N ALA A 48 22.14 -4.37 -11.97
CA ALA A 48 21.40 -3.11 -11.90
C ALA A 48 20.23 -3.08 -12.91
N ASP A 49 20.43 -3.61 -14.12
CA ASP A 49 19.35 -3.73 -15.13
C ASP A 49 18.21 -4.61 -14.61
N VAL A 50 18.55 -5.75 -14.00
CA VAL A 50 17.55 -6.67 -13.44
C VAL A 50 16.75 -5.99 -12.32
N LEU A 51 17.43 -5.28 -11.42
CA LEU A 51 16.78 -4.56 -10.33
C LEU A 51 15.93 -3.39 -10.82
N ALA A 52 16.37 -2.66 -11.84
CA ALA A 52 15.59 -1.60 -12.47
C ALA A 52 14.29 -2.14 -13.08
N LEU A 53 14.38 -3.21 -13.88
CA LEU A 53 13.22 -3.88 -14.48
C LEU A 53 12.26 -4.44 -13.42
N ALA A 54 12.80 -5.04 -12.34
CA ALA A 54 12.01 -5.52 -11.22
C ALA A 54 11.29 -4.36 -10.51
N GLY A 55 12.00 -3.25 -10.27
CA GLY A 55 11.45 -2.03 -9.68
C GLY A 55 10.30 -1.45 -10.50
N GLU A 56 10.48 -1.27 -11.81
CA GLU A 56 9.43 -0.81 -12.72
C GLU A 56 8.18 -1.70 -12.67
N ARG A 57 8.38 -3.02 -12.60
CA ARG A 57 7.28 -3.98 -12.49
C ARG A 57 6.56 -3.85 -11.16
N LEU A 58 7.29 -3.70 -10.05
CA LEU A 58 6.72 -3.51 -8.71
C LEU A 58 5.91 -2.21 -8.63
N VAL A 59 6.44 -1.11 -9.16
CA VAL A 59 5.73 0.19 -9.24
C VAL A 59 4.43 0.03 -10.03
N SER A 60 4.48 -0.65 -11.17
CA SER A 60 3.30 -0.90 -12.01
C SER A 60 2.23 -1.72 -11.29
N LEU A 61 2.64 -2.78 -10.57
CA LEU A 61 1.74 -3.61 -9.76
C LEU A 61 1.14 -2.84 -8.59
N ALA A 62 1.94 -2.02 -7.91
CA ALA A 62 1.47 -1.16 -6.82
C ALA A 62 0.41 -0.17 -7.32
N ALA A 63 0.65 0.49 -8.45
CA ALA A 63 -0.31 1.42 -9.07
C ALA A 63 -1.62 0.71 -9.47
N ALA A 64 -1.53 -0.49 -10.05
CA ALA A 64 -2.72 -1.28 -10.40
C ALA A 64 -3.56 -1.65 -9.16
N ARG A 65 -2.90 -2.04 -8.07
CA ARG A 65 -3.57 -2.36 -6.80
C ARG A 65 -4.23 -1.13 -6.17
N SER A 66 -3.62 0.05 -6.26
CA SER A 66 -4.24 1.31 -5.79
C SER A 66 -5.53 1.66 -6.54
N ARG A 67 -5.56 1.48 -7.87
CA ARG A 67 -6.77 1.69 -8.69
C ARG A 67 -7.90 0.70 -8.35
N GLN A 68 -7.55 -0.56 -8.07
CA GLN A 68 -8.53 -1.58 -7.66
C GLN A 68 -9.12 -1.32 -6.27
N ARG A 69 -8.43 -0.55 -5.42
CA ARG A 69 -8.94 -0.14 -4.10
C ARG A 69 -9.85 1.08 -4.15
N THR A 70 -10.11 1.66 -5.33
CA THR A 70 -11.03 2.80 -5.51
C THR A 70 -12.47 2.48 -5.98
N PRO A 71 -13.15 1.39 -5.56
CA PRO A 71 -14.60 1.32 -5.67
C PRO A 71 -15.21 1.84 -4.36
N GLY A 72 -15.64 3.11 -4.31
CA GLY A 72 -16.42 3.59 -3.15
C GLY A 72 -16.34 5.06 -2.72
N SER A 73 -15.69 5.97 -3.45
CA SER A 73 -15.93 7.42 -3.24
C SER A 73 -17.11 7.95 -4.06
N SER A 74 -18.06 7.08 -4.39
CA SER A 74 -19.30 7.40 -5.10
C SER A 74 -20.49 6.99 -4.24
N ALA A 75 -20.62 7.60 -3.07
CA ALA A 75 -21.90 7.81 -2.38
C ALA A 75 -21.78 8.91 -1.30
N VAL A 76 -21.10 10.02 -1.63
CA VAL A 76 -21.49 11.32 -1.06
C VAL A 76 -22.52 11.88 -2.01
N GLY A 77 -23.79 11.78 -1.63
CA GLY A 77 -24.91 12.26 -2.44
C GLY A 77 -26.23 12.06 -1.72
N GLY A 78 -26.64 13.05 -0.92
CA GLY A 78 -27.93 13.00 -0.25
C GLY A 78 -28.11 14.08 0.80
N HIS A 79 -28.04 15.35 0.38
CA HIS A 79 -28.53 16.48 1.15
C HIS A 79 -29.97 16.20 1.64
N ARG A 80 -30.17 15.98 2.94
CA ARG A 80 -31.49 16.10 3.57
C ARG A 80 -31.55 17.39 4.36
N SER A 81 -31.56 18.51 3.63
CA SER A 81 -32.16 19.76 4.12
C SER A 81 -33.63 19.72 3.77
N VAL A 82 -34.51 19.47 4.74
CA VAL A 82 -35.94 19.80 4.65
C VAL A 82 -36.46 20.22 6.03
N ARG A 83 -36.48 21.54 6.20
CA ARG A 83 -37.47 22.40 6.87
C ARG A 83 -38.07 21.97 8.22
N SER A 84 -37.73 22.79 9.22
CA SER A 84 -38.55 23.13 10.38
C SER A 84 -39.94 23.63 9.93
N THR A 85 -40.99 23.00 10.46
CA THR A 85 -42.35 23.54 10.51
C THR A 85 -42.93 23.23 11.89
N GLY A 86 -43.18 24.27 12.70
CA GLY A 86 -44.09 24.19 13.86
C GLY A 86 -45.56 24.04 13.40
N PRO A 87 -46.56 23.85 14.30
CA PRO A 87 -46.67 24.58 15.58
C PRO A 87 -47.22 23.81 16.82
N ALA A 88 -47.29 24.56 17.93
CA ALA A 88 -48.26 24.52 19.05
C ALA A 88 -48.06 23.60 20.30
N GLY A 89 -47.52 24.21 21.37
CA GLY A 89 -47.89 24.13 22.82
C GLY A 89 -47.91 22.77 23.56
N PRO A 90 -47.95 22.71 24.91
CA PRO A 90 -48.20 23.78 25.89
C PRO A 90 -47.16 23.88 27.05
N VAL A 91 -47.53 24.75 28.01
CA VAL A 91 -46.88 25.41 29.15
C VAL A 91 -46.16 24.59 30.24
N GLY A 92 -45.21 25.29 30.91
CA GLY A 92 -44.83 25.16 32.32
C GLY A 92 -43.48 24.46 32.58
N SER A 93 -42.63 24.79 33.54
CA SER A 93 -42.48 25.93 34.47
C SER A 93 -41.15 25.72 35.23
N VAL A 94 -40.42 26.80 35.52
CA VAL A 94 -39.47 26.99 36.65
C VAL A 94 -38.18 26.16 36.76
N GLY A 95 -37.06 26.90 36.91
CA GLY A 95 -35.88 26.49 37.67
C GLY A 95 -34.58 27.21 37.25
N PRO A 96 -34.15 28.31 37.91
CA PRO A 96 -32.84 28.89 37.70
C PRO A 96 -31.82 28.26 38.67
N GLY A 97 -30.72 27.73 38.14
CA GLY A 97 -29.60 27.23 38.93
C GLY A 97 -28.30 27.35 38.15
N SER A 98 -27.66 28.53 38.26
CA SER A 98 -26.29 28.75 37.81
C SER A 98 -25.32 27.83 38.57
N PRO A 99 -24.16 27.53 37.97
CA PRO A 99 -22.95 27.99 38.66
C PRO A 99 -21.97 28.72 37.75
N VAL A 100 -21.53 29.86 38.28
CA VAL A 100 -20.30 30.59 37.94
C VAL A 100 -19.07 29.75 38.27
N GLY A 101 -18.02 29.83 37.45
CA GLY A 101 -16.73 29.23 37.76
C GLY A 101 -15.73 29.34 36.62
N SER A 102 -15.06 30.49 36.55
CA SER A 102 -14.10 30.88 35.53
C SER A 102 -12.65 30.54 35.93
N VAL A 103 -11.82 30.24 34.93
CA VAL A 103 -10.38 30.61 34.80
C VAL A 103 -9.28 29.83 35.54
N GLY A 104 -8.19 29.54 34.79
CA GLY A 104 -6.81 29.35 35.26
C GLY A 104 -6.12 28.18 34.55
N VAL A 105 -5.54 28.32 33.35
CA VAL A 105 -4.21 28.87 32.99
C VAL A 105 -3.01 28.20 33.70
N MET A 106 -2.01 27.86 32.87
CA MET A 106 -0.57 27.69 33.16
C MET A 106 -0.01 26.29 33.51
N ARG A 107 0.54 25.65 32.48
CA ARG A 107 1.81 24.88 32.52
C ARG A 107 2.99 25.87 32.62
N PRO A 108 4.28 25.47 32.55
CA PRO A 108 5.10 24.50 33.30
C PRO A 108 6.33 25.20 33.95
N SER A 109 7.22 24.46 34.65
CA SER A 109 8.69 24.65 34.88
C SER A 109 9.06 23.91 36.17
N GLY A 110 9.85 22.82 36.20
CA GLY A 110 11.30 22.71 35.95
C GLY A 110 12.07 22.79 37.29
N PRO A 111 13.36 22.42 37.40
CA PRO A 111 14.15 21.46 36.63
C PRO A 111 13.97 19.99 37.08
#